data_AF-A0A5B2VBB2-F1
#
_entry.id   AF-A0A5B2VBB2-F1
#
_cell.length_a   1.000
_cell.length_b   1.000
_cell.length_c   1.000
_cell.angle_alpha   90.00
_cell.angle_beta   90.00
_cell.angle_gamma   90.00
#
_symmetry.space_group_name_H-M   'P 1'
#
loop_
_entity.id
_entity.type
_entity.pdbx_description
1 polymer ?
#
loop_
_entity_poly.entity_id
_entity_poly.type
_entity_poly.pdbx_seq_one_letter_code
_entity_poly.pdbx_strand_id
1 'polypeptide(L)' 'SEYDLKKIVRACKKEFACNGTVVEHPEYGEVLQLQGDQRENICQWLTKSGLVKPEQLKVHGF' A
#
# COMPACT_ATOMS: atom_id res chain seq x y z
N SER A 1 16.16 -1.08 5.88
CA SER A 1 14.80 -1.34 5.39
C SER A 1 14.81 -1.26 3.88
N GLU A 2 14.40 -2.33 3.21
CA GLU A 2 14.48 -2.48 1.74
C GLU A 2 13.47 -1.59 1.00
N TYR A 3 12.43 -1.11 1.70
CA TYR A 3 11.39 -0.23 1.16
C TYR A 3 11.17 0.99 2.05
N ASP A 4 11.02 2.16 1.42
CA ASP A 4 10.73 3.44 2.10
C ASP A 4 9.20 3.67 2.10
N LEU A 5 8.53 3.19 3.14
CA LEU A 5 7.07 3.27 3.29
C LEU A 5 6.55 4.72 3.24
N LYS A 6 7.35 5.70 3.70
CA LYS A 6 6.99 7.12 3.65
C LYS A 6 6.96 7.65 2.21
N LYS A 7 7.87 7.21 1.35
CA LYS A 7 7.82 7.53 -0.09
C LYS A 7 6.65 6.85 -0.78
N ILE A 8 6.40 5.58 -0.45
CA ILE A 8 5.27 4.83 -1.02
C ILE A 8 3.95 5.50 -0.64
N VAL A 9 3.76 5.89 0.62
CA VAL A 9 2.52 6.56 1.05
C VAL A 9 2.34 7.90 0.34
N ARG A 10 3.42 8.67 0.12
CA ARG A 10 3.37 9.93 -0.64
C ARG A 10 2.99 9.71 -2.09
N ALA A 11 3.52 8.68 -2.74
CA ALA A 11 3.15 8.31 -4.10
C ALA A 11 1.67 7.90 -4.17
N CYS A 12 1.22 7.02 -3.27
CA CYS A 12 -0.17 6.58 -3.19
C CYS A 12 -1.15 7.74 -2.96
N LYS A 13 -0.83 8.69 -2.07
CA LYS A 13 -1.65 9.88 -1.84
C LYS A 13 -1.83 10.72 -3.10
N LYS A 14 -0.77 10.87 -3.90
CA LYS A 14 -0.79 11.66 -5.13
C LYS A 14 -1.54 10.94 -6.25
N GLU A 15 -1.33 9.62 -6.37
CA GLU A 15 -1.93 8.80 -7.43
C GLU A 15 -3.43 8.55 -7.21
N PHE A 16 -3.82 8.25 -5.96
CA PHE A 16 -5.20 7.86 -5.63
C PHE A 16 -6.05 9.01 -5.10
N ALA A 17 -5.48 10.22 -4.99
CA ALA A 17 -6.13 11.39 -4.39
C ALA A 17 -6.75 11.09 -3.00
N CYS A 18 -6.17 10.16 -2.26
CA CYS A 18 -6.62 9.74 -0.93
C CYS A 18 -5.63 10.19 0.14
N ASN A 19 -6.05 10.18 1.40
CA ASN A 19 -5.11 10.31 2.51
C ASN A 19 -4.58 8.93 2.92
N GLY A 20 -3.44 8.92 3.57
CA GLY A 20 -2.80 7.70 4.04
C GLY A 20 -1.77 7.96 5.12
N THR A 21 -1.43 6.95 5.90
CA THR A 21 -0.42 7.05 6.94
C THR A 21 0.33 5.74 7.06
N VAL A 22 1.55 5.83 7.58
CA VAL A 22 2.31 4.65 7.99
C VAL A 22 2.07 4.49 9.49
N VAL A 23 1.66 3.31 9.92
CA VAL A 23 1.39 2.99 11.33
C VAL A 23 2.11 1.71 11.72
N GLU A 24 2.45 1.58 12.99
CA GLU A 24 3.03 0.34 13.52
C GLU A 24 1.90 -0.57 14.02
N HIS A 25 1.79 -1.75 13.42
CA HIS A 25 0.85 -2.79 13.78
C HIS A 25 1.55 -3.82 14.68
N PRO A 26 0.94 -4.24 15.80
CA PRO A 26 1.58 -5.14 16.76
C PRO A 26 1.92 -6.52 16.17
N GLU A 27 1.16 -7.01 15.17
CA GLU A 27 1.40 -8.31 14.52
C GLU A 27 2.25 -8.19 13.24
N TYR A 28 2.11 -7.10 12.50
CA TYR A 28 2.65 -6.96 11.13
C TYR A 28 3.80 -5.96 11.03
N GLY A 29 4.13 -5.27 12.12
CA GLY A 29 5.12 -4.19 12.13
C GLY A 29 4.63 -2.98 11.35
N GLU A 30 5.51 -2.34 10.59
CA GLU A 30 5.21 -1.09 9.89
C GLU A 30 4.28 -1.34 8.68
N VAL A 31 3.06 -0.79 8.71
CA VAL A 31 2.02 -0.97 7.68
C VAL A 31 1.53 0.37 7.09
N LEU A 32 1.12 0.36 5.82
CA LEU A 32 0.43 1.49 5.20
C LEU A 32 -1.08 1.37 5.41
N GLN A 33 -1.70 2.45 5.90
CA GLN A 33 -3.15 2.64 5.87
C GLN A 33 -3.51 3.73 4.87
N LEU A 34 -4.50 3.45 4.01
CA LEU A 34 -5.10 4.42 3.08
C LEU A 34 -6.56 4.64 3.44
N GLN A 35 -7.09 5.82 3.14
CA GLN A 35 -8.51 6.14 3.33
C GLN A 35 -9.36 5.67 2.15
N GLY A 36 -10.53 5.12 2.48
CA GLY A 36 -11.48 4.57 1.51
C GLY A 36 -11.09 3.19 1.00
N ASP A 37 -11.91 2.66 0.10
CA ASP A 37 -11.58 1.43 -0.60
C ASP A 37 -10.61 1.70 -1.74
N GLN A 38 -9.38 1.23 -1.58
CA GLN A 38 -8.31 1.37 -2.57
C GLN A 38 -7.71 0.00 -2.93
N ARG A 39 -8.44 -1.09 -2.68
CA ARG A 39 -7.87 -2.45 -2.75
C ARG A 39 -7.42 -2.82 -4.16
N GLU A 40 -8.20 -2.43 -5.17
CA GLU A 40 -7.85 -2.68 -6.58
C GLU A 40 -6.73 -1.75 -7.05
N ASN A 41 -6.81 -0.48 -6.66
CA ASN A 41 -5.84 0.55 -7.01
C ASN A 41 -4.44 0.23 -6.48
N ILE A 42 -4.33 -0.17 -5.20
CA ILE A 42 -3.04 -0.54 -4.59
C ILE A 42 -2.48 -1.84 -5.19
N CYS A 43 -3.34 -2.82 -5.47
CA CYS A 43 -2.94 -4.09 -6.08
C CYS A 43 -2.34 -3.86 -7.48
N GLN A 44 -3.01 -3.05 -8.31
CA GLN A 44 -2.51 -2.67 -9.62
C GLN A 44 -1.23 -1.84 -9.52
N TRP A 45 -1.17 -0.88 -8.60
CA TRP A 45 -0.01 0.01 -8.44
C TRP A 45 1.25 -0.74 -8.01
N LEU A 46 1.14 -1.64 -7.05
CA LEU A 46 2.24 -2.47 -6.56
C LEU A 46 2.79 -3.38 -7.66
N THR A 47 1.90 -3.97 -8.46
CA THR A 47 2.27 -4.82 -9.60
C THR A 47 2.92 -3.99 -10.72
N LYS A 48 2.34 -2.84 -11.08
CA LYS A 48 2.88 -1.94 -12.11
C LYS A 48 4.23 -1.34 -11.74
N SER A 49 4.43 -1.04 -10.45
CA SER A 49 5.69 -0.51 -9.93
C SER A 49 6.80 -1.57 -9.86
N GLY A 50 6.48 -2.85 -10.11
CA GLY A 50 7.43 -3.96 -10.01
C GLY A 50 7.91 -4.24 -8.59
N LEU A 51 7.25 -3.66 -7.58
CA LEU A 51 7.61 -3.83 -6.17
C LEU A 51 7.23 -5.22 -5.66
N VAL A 52 6.17 -5.80 -6.22
CA VAL A 52 5.58 -7.03 -5.72
C VAL A 52 5.07 -7.86 -6.90
N LYS A 53 5.25 -9.18 -6.84
CA LYS A 53 4.65 -10.09 -7.81
C LYS A 53 3.17 -10.29 -7.49
N PRO A 54 2.30 -10.51 -8.51
CA PRO A 54 0.88 -10.74 -8.29
C PRO A 54 0.60 -11.95 -7.39
N GLU A 55 1.47 -12.96 -7.40
CA GLU A 55 1.37 -14.16 -6.56
C GLU A 55 1.54 -13.88 -5.05
N GLN A 56 2.19 -12.77 -4.72
CA GLN A 56 2.44 -12.34 -3.34
C GLN A 56 1.33 -11.41 -2.82
N LEU A 57 0.42 -10.95 -3.70
CA LEU A 57 -0.68 -10.07 -3.34
C LEU A 57 -1.89 -10.89 -2.90
N LYS A 58 -2.32 -10.66 -1.66
CA LYS A 58 -3.58 -11.19 -1.12
C LYS A 58 -4.50 -10.03 -0.77
N VAL A 59 -5.63 -9.94 -1.45
CA VAL A 59 -6.66 -8.94 -1.17
C VAL A 59 -7.67 -9.56 -0.20
N HIS A 60 -7.79 -8.96 0.97
CA HIS A 60 -8.77 -9.34 1.99
C HIS A 60 -9.83 -8.24 2.10
N GLY A 61 -11.11 -8.60 2.10
CA GLY A 61 -12.23 -7.65 2.19
C GLY A 61 -13.31 -7.89 1.14
N PHE A 62 -14.53 -7.45 1.43
CA PHE A 62 -15.71 -7.52 0.55
C PHE A 62 -16.07 -6.15 0.00
#